data_AF-A0A5C7ULD0-F1
#
_entry.id   AF-A0A5C7ULD0-F1
#
_cell.length_a   1.000
_cell.length_b   1.000
_cell.length_c   1.000
_cell.angle_alpha   90.00
_cell.angle_beta   90.00
_cell.angle_gamma   90.00
#
_symmetry.space_group_name_H-M   'P 1'
#
loop_
_entity.id
_entity.type
_entity.pdbx_description
1 polymer ?
#
loop_
_entity_poly.entity_id
_entity_poly.type
_entity_poly.pdbx_seq_one_letter_code
_entity_poly.pdbx_strand_id
1 'polypeptide(L)'
;MPNLIDNSFFVGNLNVPNPNTPQVSQRLDWFIKRYEAKCLEQIFGYELFQKFLSESSDRMNWIKSGAEFVESPSGKTKKWKGLIYDENNSMIASYVYYFILESEATNNTGIGVATSDAESGKSHSPADKMVFAWNMYASEGRELISFLWNKKVDGERVYPEFDLYQANAAFDSTRTLNVFGI
;
A
#
# COMPACT_ATOMS: atom_id res chain seq x y z
N MET A 1 13.04 7.29 8.04
CA MET A 1 11.95 6.41 7.57
C MET A 1 10.69 7.26 7.47
N PRO A 2 9.83 6.99 6.49
CA PRO A 2 8.54 7.66 6.42
C PRO A 2 7.66 7.20 7.60
N ASN A 3 6.71 8.06 7.98
CA ASN A 3 5.76 7.81 9.05
C ASN A 3 4.40 8.29 8.57
N LEU A 4 3.81 7.53 7.64
CA LEU A 4 2.59 7.90 6.93
C LEU A 4 1.35 7.24 7.52
N ILE A 5 1.48 6.06 8.10
CA ILE A 5 0.37 5.33 8.74
C ILE A 5 0.73 4.92 10.17
N ASP A 6 -0.29 4.69 10.97
CA ASP A 6 -0.20 4.14 12.32
C ASP A 6 -1.31 3.09 12.57
N ASN A 7 -1.47 2.66 13.82
CA ASN A 7 -2.44 1.63 14.20
C ASN A 7 -3.91 2.02 13.92
N SER A 8 -4.22 3.32 13.77
CA SER A 8 -5.58 3.79 13.47
C SER A 8 -6.06 3.38 12.08
N PHE A 9 -5.15 3.10 11.14
CA PHE A 9 -5.47 2.67 9.77
C PHE A 9 -5.95 1.22 9.68
N PHE A 10 -5.82 0.42 10.74
CA PHE A 10 -6.19 -1.00 10.75
C PHE A 10 -7.58 -1.22 11.34
N VAL A 11 -8.58 -0.60 10.70
CA VAL A 11 -10.01 -0.66 11.07
C VAL A 11 -10.87 -1.10 9.88
N GLY A 12 -12.15 -1.39 10.13
CA GLY A 12 -13.12 -1.72 9.08
C GLY A 12 -12.71 -2.97 8.27
N ASN A 13 -12.48 -2.79 6.96
CA ASN A 13 -12.09 -3.90 6.07
C ASN A 13 -10.65 -4.39 6.29
N LEU A 14 -9.78 -3.54 6.85
CA LEU A 14 -8.39 -3.87 7.21
C LEU A 14 -8.24 -4.07 8.73
N ASN A 15 -9.31 -4.53 9.39
CA ASN A 15 -9.37 -4.62 10.84
C ASN A 15 -8.34 -5.62 11.40
N VAL A 16 -7.53 -5.13 12.33
CA VAL A 16 -6.69 -5.96 13.21
C VAL A 16 -7.28 -5.93 14.63
N PRO A 17 -7.65 -7.08 15.22
CA PRO A 17 -8.25 -7.12 16.55
C PRO A 17 -7.31 -6.58 17.65
N ASN A 18 -7.89 -5.83 18.59
CA ASN A 18 -7.20 -5.34 19.80
C ASN A 18 -5.89 -4.55 19.52
N PRO A 19 -5.90 -3.56 18.61
CA PRO A 19 -4.68 -2.88 18.15
C PRO A 19 -3.97 -2.11 19.29
N ASN A 20 -4.71 -1.73 20.33
CA ASN A 20 -4.20 -0.99 21.49
C ASN A 20 -3.59 -1.88 22.58
N THR A 21 -3.63 -3.21 22.43
CA THR A 21 -2.93 -4.09 23.38
C THR A 21 -1.43 -3.99 23.14
N PRO A 22 -0.58 -3.89 24.18
CA PRO A 22 0.85 -3.61 24.00
C PRO A 22 1.57 -4.58 23.05
N GLN A 23 1.21 -5.86 23.09
CA GLN A 23 1.80 -6.89 22.24
C GLN A 23 1.39 -6.74 20.77
N VAL A 24 0.12 -6.42 20.51
CA VAL A 24 -0.39 -6.21 19.13
C VAL A 24 0.13 -4.89 18.58
N SER A 25 0.13 -3.81 19.37
CA SER A 25 0.67 -2.51 18.97
C SER A 25 2.15 -2.60 18.59
N GLN A 26 2.99 -3.29 19.40
CA GLN A 26 4.40 -3.48 19.06
C GLN A 26 4.60 -4.29 17.78
N ARG A 27 3.77 -5.31 17.57
CA ARG A 27 3.79 -6.10 16.34
C ARG A 27 3.40 -5.24 15.14
N LEU A 28 2.32 -4.48 15.23
CA LEU A 28 1.87 -3.58 14.17
C LEU A 28 2.94 -2.52 13.84
N ASP A 29 3.53 -1.89 14.85
CA ASP A 29 4.61 -0.91 14.66
C ASP A 29 5.80 -1.52 13.91
N TRP A 30 6.14 -2.79 14.18
CA TRP A 30 7.19 -3.50 13.46
C TRP A 30 6.81 -3.75 11.99
N PHE A 31 5.57 -4.19 11.72
CA PHE A 31 5.06 -4.39 10.36
C PHE A 31 5.03 -3.08 9.58
N ILE A 32 4.49 -2.01 10.17
CA ILE A 32 4.42 -0.68 9.57
C ILE A 32 5.83 -0.21 9.20
N LYS A 33 6.77 -0.18 10.16
CA LYS A 33 8.15 0.28 9.91
C LYS A 33 8.84 -0.49 8.79
N ARG A 34 8.64 -1.81 8.73
CA ARG A 34 9.27 -2.67 7.73
C ARG A 34 8.65 -2.52 6.35
N TYR A 35 7.32 -2.60 6.27
CA TYR A 35 6.61 -2.73 5.00
C TYR A 35 6.20 -1.40 4.40
N GLU A 36 6.06 -0.32 5.17
CA GLU A 36 5.86 1.03 4.63
C GLU A 36 7.06 1.47 3.78
N ALA A 37 8.27 1.38 4.33
CA ALA A 37 9.49 1.72 3.59
C ALA A 37 9.67 0.83 2.35
N LYS A 38 9.45 -0.49 2.52
CA LYS A 38 9.57 -1.45 1.40
C LYS A 38 8.57 -1.16 0.29
N CYS A 39 7.31 -0.85 0.63
CA CYS A 39 6.26 -0.49 -0.33
C CYS A 39 6.67 0.72 -1.17
N LEU A 40 7.13 1.78 -0.50
CA LEU A 40 7.47 3.03 -1.16
C LEU A 40 8.73 2.90 -2.00
N GLU A 41 9.77 2.25 -1.49
CA GLU A 41 11.01 2.01 -2.24
C GLU A 41 10.75 1.16 -3.49
N GLN A 42 9.88 0.15 -3.39
CA GLN A 42 9.52 -0.70 -4.51
C GLN A 42 8.78 0.04 -5.63
N ILE A 43 7.89 0.98 -5.28
CA ILE A 43 7.18 1.79 -6.27
C ILE A 43 8.05 2.93 -6.78
N PHE A 44 8.65 3.73 -5.90
CA PHE A 44 9.39 4.94 -6.28
C PHE A 44 10.75 4.65 -6.92
N GLY A 45 11.37 3.53 -6.58
CA GLY A 45 12.79 3.31 -6.82
C GLY A 45 13.65 4.12 -5.85
N TYR A 46 14.95 3.83 -5.84
CA TYR A 46 15.87 4.37 -4.84
C TYR A 46 15.96 5.90 -4.88
N GLU A 47 16.12 6.52 -6.05
CA GLU A 47 16.37 7.96 -6.16
C GLU A 47 15.17 8.81 -5.70
N LEU A 48 13.97 8.48 -6.18
CA LEU A 48 12.76 9.19 -5.77
C LEU A 48 12.43 8.92 -4.30
N PHE A 49 12.70 7.71 -3.80
CA PHE A 49 12.52 7.40 -2.38
C PHE A 49 13.45 8.23 -1.48
N GLN A 50 14.73 8.37 -1.82
CA GLN A 50 15.66 9.23 -1.06
C GLN A 50 15.23 10.69 -1.07
N LYS A 51 14.75 11.20 -2.21
CA LYS A 51 14.19 12.56 -2.32
C LYS A 51 12.94 12.71 -1.46
N PHE A 52 12.03 11.73 -1.49
CA PHE A 52 10.82 11.73 -0.66
C PHE A 52 11.12 11.80 0.85
N LEU A 53 12.21 11.19 1.30
CA LEU A 53 12.62 11.21 2.71
C LEU A 53 13.31 12.51 3.14
N SER A 54 13.99 13.18 2.22
CA SER A 54 14.87 14.33 2.52
C SER A 54 14.24 15.67 2.18
N GLU A 55 13.33 15.71 1.20
CA GLU A 55 12.80 16.93 0.61
C GLU A 55 11.44 17.30 1.22
N SER A 56 11.30 18.57 1.63
CA SER A 56 10.02 19.17 2.01
C SER A 56 9.62 20.19 0.95
N SER A 57 8.89 19.74 -0.06
CA SER A 57 8.46 20.55 -1.20
C SER A 57 7.04 20.22 -1.64
N ASP A 58 6.47 21.09 -2.48
CA ASP A 58 5.12 20.88 -3.01
C ASP A 58 5.00 19.59 -3.81
N ARG A 59 6.04 19.19 -4.57
CA ARG A 59 6.04 17.90 -5.29
C ARG A 59 5.95 16.70 -4.35
N MET A 60 6.56 16.76 -3.16
CA MET A 60 6.45 15.68 -2.17
C MET A 60 5.12 15.74 -1.42
N ASN A 61 4.58 16.94 -1.20
CA ASN A 61 3.24 17.11 -0.64
C ASN A 61 2.17 16.55 -1.58
N TRP A 62 2.29 16.75 -2.90
CA TRP A 62 1.40 16.12 -3.88
C TRP A 62 1.45 14.59 -3.85
N ILE A 63 2.59 13.99 -3.52
CA ILE A 63 2.67 12.53 -3.27
C ILE A 63 1.82 12.14 -2.05
N LYS A 64 1.89 12.92 -0.97
CA LYS A 64 1.21 12.59 0.30
C LYS A 64 -0.30 12.78 0.20
N SER A 65 -0.75 13.97 -0.22
CA SER A 65 -2.16 14.39 -0.20
C SER A 65 -2.87 14.27 -1.56
N GLY A 66 -2.15 13.84 -2.59
CA GLY A 66 -2.67 13.80 -3.95
C GLY A 66 -2.65 15.15 -4.65
N ALA A 67 -2.80 15.11 -5.97
CA ALA A 67 -2.91 16.28 -6.82
C ALA A 67 -3.60 15.94 -8.14
N GLU A 68 -4.03 16.98 -8.84
CA GLU A 68 -4.55 16.86 -10.20
C GLU A 68 -3.42 16.70 -11.22
N PHE A 69 -3.66 15.87 -12.22
CA PHE A 69 -2.76 15.65 -13.33
C PHE A 69 -3.56 15.37 -14.61
N VAL A 70 -2.93 15.59 -15.76
CA VAL A 70 -3.52 15.26 -17.05
C VAL A 70 -2.95 13.91 -17.48
N GLU A 71 -3.81 12.91 -17.57
CA GLU A 71 -3.40 11.57 -18.00
C GLU A 71 -3.10 11.58 -19.51
N SER A 72 -1.87 11.23 -19.88
CA SER A 72 -1.52 10.95 -21.28
C SER A 72 -1.73 9.45 -21.54
N PRO A 73 -2.39 9.03 -22.64
CA PRO A 73 -2.77 9.82 -23.82
C PRO A 73 -4.22 10.36 -23.79
N SER A 74 -5.01 10.08 -22.75
CA SER A 74 -6.45 10.40 -22.75
C SER A 74 -6.75 11.90 -22.73
N GLY A 75 -5.78 12.73 -22.29
CA GLY A 75 -5.94 14.17 -22.13
C GLY A 75 -6.90 14.56 -21.02
N LYS A 76 -7.38 13.59 -20.22
CA LYS A 76 -8.35 13.83 -19.16
C LYS A 76 -7.65 14.27 -17.89
N THR A 77 -8.18 15.32 -17.28
CA THR A 77 -7.78 15.72 -15.92
C THR A 77 -8.32 14.68 -14.94
N LYS A 78 -7.39 14.04 -14.20
CA LYS A 78 -7.69 13.14 -13.10
C LYS A 78 -7.12 13.73 -11.82
N LYS A 79 -7.82 13.49 -10.71
CA LYS A 79 -7.30 13.77 -9.37
C LYS A 79 -6.87 12.46 -8.74
N TRP A 80 -5.58 12.32 -8.46
CA TRP A 80 -5.11 11.22 -7.62
C TRP A 80 -5.25 11.62 -6.15
N LYS A 81 -5.63 10.66 -5.31
CA LYS A 81 -6.06 10.93 -3.94
C LYS A 81 -4.90 11.08 -2.95
N GLY A 82 -3.70 10.65 -3.31
CA GLY A 82 -2.53 10.64 -2.42
C GLY A 82 -2.27 9.30 -1.76
N LEU A 83 -1.12 9.19 -1.09
CA LEU A 83 -0.80 8.03 -0.24
C LEU A 83 -1.70 7.95 0.99
N ILE A 84 -2.16 9.10 1.49
CA ILE A 84 -3.11 9.23 2.59
C ILE A 84 -4.26 10.07 2.05
N TYR A 85 -5.42 9.46 1.85
CA TYR A 85 -6.58 10.17 1.30
C TYR A 85 -7.75 10.27 2.26
N ASP A 86 -7.73 9.49 3.33
CA ASP A 86 -8.69 9.54 4.43
C ASP A 86 -7.97 9.20 5.74
N GLU A 87 -8.56 9.56 6.87
CA GLU A 87 -7.98 9.35 8.22
C GLU A 87 -7.69 7.86 8.49
N ASN A 88 -8.39 6.96 7.81
CA ASN A 88 -8.29 5.51 8.03
C ASN A 88 -7.93 4.71 6.77
N ASN A 89 -7.72 5.37 5.62
CA ASN A 89 -7.50 4.66 4.36
C ASN A 89 -6.20 5.10 3.69
N SER A 90 -5.35 4.11 3.41
CA SER A 90 -4.09 4.27 2.70
C SER A 90 -3.75 3.02 1.89
N MET A 91 -3.17 3.24 0.71
CA MET A 91 -2.56 2.19 -0.10
C MET A 91 -1.55 1.37 0.69
N ILE A 92 -0.77 2.06 1.52
CA ILE A 92 0.29 1.46 2.34
C ILE A 92 -0.33 0.57 3.41
N ALA A 93 -1.44 1.00 4.04
CA ALA A 93 -2.12 0.19 5.04
C ALA A 93 -2.60 -1.14 4.45
N SER A 94 -3.12 -1.13 3.21
CA SER A 94 -3.53 -2.34 2.49
C SER A 94 -2.36 -3.30 2.25
N TYR A 95 -1.20 -2.76 1.84
CA TYR A 95 0.02 -3.54 1.65
C TYR A 95 0.54 -4.15 2.97
N VAL A 96 0.59 -3.35 4.04
CA VAL A 96 1.03 -3.82 5.36
C VAL A 96 0.08 -4.90 5.90
N TYR A 97 -1.22 -4.72 5.71
CA TYR A 97 -2.24 -5.68 6.15
C TYR A 97 -2.09 -7.05 5.47
N TYR A 98 -1.73 -7.08 4.18
CA TYR A 98 -1.42 -8.34 3.48
C TYR A 98 -0.32 -9.13 4.19
N PHE A 99 0.80 -8.48 4.55
CA PHE A 99 1.92 -9.16 5.22
C PHE A 99 1.60 -9.54 6.68
N ILE A 100 0.72 -8.79 7.35
CA ILE A 100 0.20 -9.20 8.65
C ILE A 100 -0.53 -10.53 8.50
N LEU A 101 -1.50 -10.62 7.58
CA LEU A 101 -2.27 -11.85 7.34
C LEU A 101 -1.40 -13.03 6.88
N GLU A 102 -0.43 -12.79 5.99
CA GLU A 102 0.52 -13.81 5.53
C GLU A 102 1.32 -14.41 6.70
N SER A 103 1.77 -13.56 7.62
CA SER A 103 2.51 -14.00 8.81
C SER A 103 1.64 -14.81 9.77
N GLU A 104 0.36 -14.49 9.90
CA GLU A 104 -0.60 -15.24 10.74
C GLU A 104 -0.92 -16.60 10.13
N ALA A 105 -1.13 -16.65 8.82
CA ALA A 105 -1.33 -17.90 8.10
C ALA A 105 -0.12 -18.82 8.22
N THR A 106 1.10 -18.29 8.14
CA THR A 106 2.34 -19.07 8.28
C THR A 106 2.55 -19.56 9.71
N ASN A 107 2.37 -18.70 10.72
CA ASN A 107 2.58 -19.06 12.13
C ASN A 107 1.58 -20.11 12.65
N ASN A 108 0.36 -20.16 12.09
CA ASN A 108 -0.65 -21.15 12.47
C ASN A 108 -0.40 -22.57 11.93
N THR A 109 0.69 -22.80 11.19
CA THR A 109 1.04 -24.15 10.67
C THR A 109 2.07 -24.90 11.51
N GLY A 110 2.60 -24.30 12.60
CA GLY A 110 3.67 -24.87 13.42
C GLY A 110 3.24 -25.86 14.51
N ILE A 111 1.96 -25.91 14.89
CA ILE A 111 1.39 -26.91 15.81
C ILE A 111 0.01 -27.24 15.25
N GLY A 112 -0.27 -28.53 15.09
CA GLY A 112 -1.32 -29.10 14.24
C GLY A 112 -2.62 -28.30 14.13
N VAL A 113 -3.16 -28.28 12.91
CA VAL A 113 -4.52 -27.84 12.56
C VAL A 113 -5.49 -28.10 13.71
N ALA A 114 -5.65 -27.09 14.57
CA ALA A 114 -6.83 -26.96 15.39
C ALA A 114 -7.85 -26.33 14.46
N THR A 115 -8.62 -27.16 13.77
CA THR A 115 -9.96 -26.78 13.39
C THR A 115 -10.64 -26.35 14.69
N SER A 116 -10.67 -25.04 14.96
CA SER A 116 -11.60 -24.51 15.93
C SER A 116 -12.97 -24.73 15.32
N ASP A 117 -13.61 -25.82 15.73
CA ASP A 117 -15.04 -26.03 15.58
C ASP A 117 -15.75 -24.88 16.29
N ALA A 118 -16.02 -23.83 15.53
CA ALA A 118 -17.04 -22.85 15.87
C ALA A 118 -18.19 -23.11 14.89
N GLU A 119 -19.20 -23.86 15.36
CA GLU A 119 -20.46 -24.20 14.68
C GLU A 119 -21.34 -22.99 14.31
N SER A 120 -20.78 -21.82 14.01
CA SER A 120 -21.55 -20.61 13.70
C SER A 120 -20.76 -19.63 12.85
N GLY A 121 -21.01 -19.67 11.53
CA GLY A 121 -20.74 -18.55 10.63
C GLY A 121 -19.55 -18.75 9.69
N LYS A 122 -19.84 -19.27 8.48
CA LYS A 122 -19.00 -19.29 7.26
C LYS A 122 -17.53 -18.91 7.50
N SER A 123 -16.66 -19.92 7.58
CA SER A 123 -15.21 -19.73 7.53
C SER A 123 -14.83 -18.98 6.25
N HIS A 124 -14.64 -17.67 6.35
CA HIS A 124 -14.05 -16.86 5.28
C HIS A 124 -12.56 -17.14 5.32
N SER A 125 -12.02 -17.72 4.24
CA SER A 125 -10.60 -18.05 4.16
C SER A 125 -9.77 -16.77 4.36
N PRO A 126 -8.70 -16.78 5.18
CA PRO A 126 -7.75 -15.69 5.24
C PRO A 126 -7.24 -15.26 3.86
N ALA A 127 -7.22 -16.18 2.89
CA ALA A 127 -6.89 -15.92 1.50
C ALA A 127 -7.79 -14.86 0.86
N ASP A 128 -9.10 -14.83 1.14
CA ASP A 128 -10.01 -13.84 0.56
C ASP A 128 -9.68 -12.42 1.03
N LYS A 129 -9.31 -12.28 2.31
CA LYS A 129 -8.88 -11.00 2.88
C LYS A 129 -7.51 -10.58 2.36
N MET A 130 -6.59 -11.51 2.17
CA MET A 130 -5.29 -11.24 1.56
C MET A 130 -5.46 -10.76 0.11
N VAL A 131 -6.27 -11.46 -0.69
CA VAL A 131 -6.59 -11.08 -2.07
C VAL A 131 -7.25 -9.70 -2.12
N PHE A 132 -8.21 -9.44 -1.23
CA PHE A 132 -8.85 -8.13 -1.13
C PHE A 132 -7.83 -7.02 -0.84
N ALA A 133 -7.01 -7.18 0.20
CA ALA A 133 -6.01 -6.19 0.60
C ALA A 133 -4.98 -5.94 -0.50
N TRP A 134 -4.51 -7.01 -1.15
CA TRP A 134 -3.57 -6.90 -2.26
C TRP A 134 -4.18 -6.23 -3.48
N ASN A 135 -5.43 -6.53 -3.83
CA ASN A 135 -6.10 -5.90 -4.97
C ASN A 135 -6.39 -4.42 -4.71
N MET A 136 -6.67 -4.03 -3.47
CA MET A 136 -6.76 -2.63 -3.06
C MET A 136 -5.40 -1.93 -3.23
N TYR A 137 -4.32 -2.52 -2.71
CA TYR A 137 -2.95 -2.04 -2.91
C TYR A 137 -2.60 -1.92 -4.40
N ALA A 138 -2.87 -2.94 -5.20
CA ALA A 138 -2.56 -3.00 -6.63
C ALA A 138 -3.32 -1.92 -7.43
N SER A 139 -4.61 -1.73 -7.13
CA SER A 139 -5.43 -0.71 -7.79
C SER A 139 -4.89 0.69 -7.49
N GLU A 140 -4.63 0.99 -6.22
CA GLU A 140 -4.14 2.31 -5.79
C GLU A 140 -2.68 2.55 -6.24
N GLY A 141 -1.85 1.51 -6.25
CA GLY A 141 -0.49 1.54 -6.77
C GLY A 141 -0.44 1.90 -8.24
N ARG A 142 -1.36 1.39 -9.06
CA ARG A 142 -1.48 1.78 -10.47
C ARG A 142 -1.88 3.24 -10.65
N GLU A 143 -2.74 3.77 -9.80
CA GLU A 143 -3.08 5.19 -9.83
C GLU A 143 -1.88 6.06 -9.46
N LEU A 144 -1.10 5.65 -8.45
CA LEU A 144 0.15 6.33 -8.06
C LEU A 144 1.17 6.30 -9.21
N ILE A 145 1.38 5.15 -9.84
CA ILE A 145 2.30 5.03 -10.99
C ILE A 145 1.87 5.94 -12.13
N SER A 146 0.56 5.96 -12.46
CA SER A 146 0.01 6.86 -13.47
C SER A 146 0.23 8.32 -13.10
N PHE A 147 0.03 8.69 -11.83
CA PHE A 147 0.30 10.02 -11.32
C PHE A 147 1.78 10.41 -11.47
N LEU A 148 2.72 9.59 -10.98
CA LEU A 148 4.15 9.86 -11.05
C LEU A 148 4.65 10.01 -12.48
N TRP A 149 4.10 9.21 -13.40
CA TRP A 149 4.45 9.25 -14.81
C TRP A 149 3.91 10.50 -15.53
N ASN A 150 2.66 10.87 -15.24
CA ASN A 150 1.94 11.90 -15.99
C ASN A 150 1.95 13.29 -15.37
N LYS A 151 2.30 13.43 -14.09
CA LYS A 151 2.30 14.73 -13.41
C LYS A 151 3.33 15.65 -14.06
N LYS A 152 2.82 16.73 -14.64
CA LYS A 152 3.59 17.79 -15.27
C LYS A 152 3.24 19.16 -14.68
N VAL A 153 4.21 20.05 -14.69
CA VAL A 153 4.07 21.49 -14.40
C VAL A 153 4.81 22.22 -15.52
N ASP A 154 4.15 23.18 -16.15
CA ASP A 154 4.70 23.93 -17.29
C ASP A 154 5.22 23.05 -18.44
N GLY A 155 4.61 21.88 -18.63
CA GLY A 155 4.97 20.91 -19.68
C GLY A 155 6.09 19.94 -19.30
N GLU A 156 6.80 20.17 -18.20
CA GLU A 156 7.89 19.32 -17.72
C GLU A 156 7.42 18.30 -16.69
N ARG A 157 8.06 17.13 -16.68
CA ARG A 157 7.75 16.07 -15.70
C ARG A 157 8.20 16.49 -14.31
N VAL A 158 7.30 16.36 -13.33
CA VAL A 158 7.60 16.67 -11.92
C VAL A 158 8.48 15.61 -11.27
N TYR A 159 8.39 14.36 -11.72
CA TYR A 159 9.18 13.24 -11.19
C TYR A 159 10.06 12.62 -12.27
N PRO A 160 11.08 13.32 -12.80
CA PRO A 160 11.93 12.79 -13.85
C PRO A 160 12.71 11.53 -13.43
N GLU A 161 12.99 11.37 -12.13
CA GLU A 161 13.70 10.21 -11.56
C GLU A 161 12.88 8.91 -11.63
N PHE A 162 11.56 9.00 -11.81
CA PHE A 162 10.68 7.85 -11.99
C PHE A 162 10.67 7.40 -13.46
N ASP A 163 11.73 6.78 -13.92
CA ASP A 163 11.90 6.43 -15.33
C ASP A 163 10.97 5.28 -15.81
N LEU A 164 11.07 4.93 -17.10
CA LEU A 164 10.25 3.86 -17.69
C LEU A 164 10.54 2.49 -17.07
N TYR A 165 11.80 2.25 -16.69
CA TYR A 165 12.20 0.99 -16.08
C TYR A 165 11.55 0.84 -14.71
N GLN A 166 11.63 1.87 -13.88
CA GLN A 166 10.99 1.92 -12.58
C GLN A 166 9.47 1.88 -12.68
N ALA A 167 8.87 2.54 -13.68
CA ALA A 167 7.44 2.44 -13.94
C ALA A 167 7.00 1.00 -14.24
N ASN A 168 7.74 0.28 -15.09
CA ASN A 168 7.45 -1.12 -15.39
C ASN A 168 7.62 -2.03 -14.17
N ALA A 169 8.70 -1.86 -13.40
CA ALA A 169 8.92 -2.60 -12.17
C ALA A 169 7.83 -2.34 -11.12
N ALA A 170 7.36 -1.10 -11.01
CA ALA A 170 6.24 -0.73 -10.16
C ALA A 170 4.93 -1.37 -10.66
N PHE A 171 4.69 -1.42 -11.97
CA PHE A 171 3.51 -2.11 -12.52
C PHE A 171 3.52 -3.61 -12.25
N ASP A 172 4.67 -4.26 -12.40
CA ASP A 172 4.84 -5.69 -12.13
C ASP A 172 4.62 -6.02 -10.66
N SER A 173 5.12 -5.17 -9.77
CA SER A 173 4.94 -5.33 -8.31
C SER A 173 3.52 -5.02 -7.82
N THR A 174 2.75 -4.24 -8.58
CA THR A 174 1.35 -3.90 -8.28
C THR A 174 0.37 -4.72 -9.12
N ARG A 175 0.76 -5.94 -9.54
CA ARG A 175 -0.15 -6.85 -10.22
C ARG A 175 -1.18 -7.40 -9.23
N THR A 176 -2.45 -7.31 -9.62
CA THR A 176 -3.57 -7.91 -8.88
C THR A 176 -3.36 -9.40 -8.70
N LEU A 177 -3.76 -9.93 -7.55
CA LEU A 177 -3.74 -11.36 -7.27
C LEU A 177 -5.15 -11.92 -7.36
N ASN A 178 -5.28 -13.12 -7.91
CA ASN A 178 -6.47 -13.96 -7.69
C ASN A 178 -6.27 -14.88 -6.48
N VAL A 179 -7.32 -15.63 -6.11
CA VAL A 179 -7.29 -16.62 -5.00
C VAL A 179 -6.26 -17.75 -5.17
N PHE A 180 -5.71 -17.91 -6.37
CA PHE A 180 -4.66 -18.88 -6.70
C PHE A 180 -3.27 -18.24 -6.78
N GLY A 181 -3.13 -16.94 -6.49
CA GLY A 181 -1.87 -16.21 -6.52
C GLY A 181 -1.34 -15.88 -7.93
N ILE A 182 -2.21 -15.86 -8.95
CA ILE A 182 -1.86 -15.58 -10.36
C ILE A 182 -2.48 -14.27 -10.85
#